data_AF-A0A842SEI4-F1
#
_entry.id   AF-A0A842SEI4-F1
#
_cell.length_a   1.000
_cell.length_b   1.000
_cell.length_c   1.000
_cell.angle_alpha   90.00
_cell.angle_beta   90.00
_cell.angle_gamma   90.00
#
_symmetry.space_group_name_H-M   'P 1'
#
loop_
_entity.id
_entity.type
_entity.pdbx_description
1 polymer ?
#
loop_
_entity_poly.entity_id
_entity_poly.type
_entity_poly.pdbx_seq_one_letter_code
_entity_poly.pdbx_strand_id
1 'polypeptide(L)'
;MKAKLLSYIPRSTIQSYKLDWKNQLPHLSYTFAIESISRTCSHQLVRHRVASFSQQSQRYITVKRLSEKIVIPPTIKDVNIVNEFIKSSSNTYEQLVEKGVPKEDARFFLPNATETSLLMTMDGKSLAHFFGLRCCNRAQWEIRSLANSMLEQVRKVEPEIFNRIGPYCYQLGYCPEGRFSCGEMQETIERYVRDNESTS
;
A
#
# COMPACT_ATOMS: atom_id res chain seq x y z
N MET A 1 7.67 -5.83 -4.83
CA MET A 1 6.37 -5.15 -4.62
C MET A 1 5.94 -4.50 -5.92
N LYS A 2 4.73 -4.78 -6.37
CA LYS A 2 4.19 -4.22 -7.61
C LYS A 2 2.78 -3.69 -7.33
N ALA A 3 2.66 -2.36 -7.23
CA ALA A 3 1.37 -1.72 -7.43
C ALA A 3 1.23 -1.43 -8.93
N LYS A 4 0.08 -1.73 -9.52
CA LYS A 4 -0.24 -1.38 -10.91
C LYS A 4 -1.63 -0.76 -10.96
N LEU A 5 -1.73 0.47 -11.44
CA LEU A 5 -3.00 1.11 -11.77
C LEU A 5 -3.64 0.35 -12.94
N LEU A 6 -4.82 -0.22 -12.70
CA LEU A 6 -5.56 -1.00 -13.70
C LEU A 6 -6.59 -0.15 -14.44
N SER A 7 -7.32 0.68 -13.69
CA SER A 7 -8.38 1.53 -14.23
C SER A 7 -8.55 2.77 -13.36
N TYR A 8 -9.01 3.85 -13.99
CA TYR A 8 -9.37 5.07 -13.29
C TYR A 8 -10.46 5.84 -14.04
N ILE A 9 -11.18 6.70 -13.33
CA ILE A 9 -12.08 7.69 -13.93
C ILE A 9 -11.27 8.99 -14.09
N PRO A 10 -11.00 9.45 -15.33
CA PRO A 10 -10.21 10.65 -15.55
C PRO A 10 -10.98 11.91 -15.14
N ARG A 11 -10.27 12.92 -14.65
CA ARG A 11 -10.82 14.23 -14.26
C ARG A 11 -11.54 14.91 -15.41
N SER A 12 -11.07 14.70 -16.65
CA SER A 12 -11.70 15.25 -17.87
C SER A 12 -13.19 14.91 -17.98
N THR A 13 -13.63 13.78 -17.42
CA THR A 13 -15.04 13.35 -17.38
C THR A 13 -15.94 14.34 -16.63
N ILE A 14 -15.41 15.04 -15.62
CA ILE A 14 -16.16 15.93 -14.73
C ILE A 14 -15.70 17.39 -14.78
N GLN A 15 -14.75 17.71 -15.66
CA GLN A 15 -14.15 19.05 -15.75
C GLN A 15 -15.16 20.13 -16.17
N SER A 16 -16.18 19.77 -16.96
CA SER A 16 -17.24 20.67 -17.42
C SER A 16 -18.08 21.28 -16.29
N TYR A 17 -18.12 20.64 -15.12
CA TYR A 17 -18.93 21.08 -13.98
C TYR A 17 -18.29 22.22 -13.16
N LYS A 18 -17.13 22.76 -13.58
CA LYS A 18 -16.44 23.93 -12.95
C LYS A 18 -16.30 23.84 -11.43
N LEU A 19 -16.17 22.63 -10.88
CA LEU A 19 -15.91 22.40 -9.46
C LEU A 19 -14.43 22.63 -9.12
N ASP A 20 -14.13 23.07 -7.90
CA ASP A 20 -12.76 23.03 -7.36
C ASP A 20 -12.24 21.59 -7.31
N TRP A 21 -10.93 21.42 -7.47
CA TRP A 21 -10.30 20.10 -7.54
C TRP A 21 -10.55 19.27 -6.27
N LYS A 22 -10.65 19.90 -5.09
CA LYS A 22 -10.96 19.18 -3.83
C LYS A 22 -12.37 18.59 -3.85
N ASN A 23 -13.32 19.27 -4.49
CA ASN A 23 -14.70 18.81 -4.64
C ASN A 23 -14.84 17.80 -5.79
N GLN A 24 -13.91 17.78 -6.73
CA GLN A 24 -13.85 16.76 -7.80
C GLN A 24 -13.31 15.42 -7.29
N LEU A 25 -12.35 15.43 -6.35
CA LEU A 25 -11.68 14.22 -5.85
C LEU A 25 -12.61 13.05 -5.45
N PRO A 26 -13.72 13.25 -4.71
CA PRO A 26 -14.63 12.16 -4.35
C PRO A 26 -15.33 11.48 -5.52
N HIS A 27 -15.36 12.12 -6.70
CA HIS A 27 -15.99 11.59 -7.92
C HIS A 27 -15.01 10.85 -8.82
N LEU A 28 -13.71 10.93 -8.53
CA LEU A 28 -12.68 10.14 -9.20
C LEU A 28 -12.56 8.78 -8.51
N SER A 29 -12.22 7.74 -9.26
CA SER A 29 -12.02 6.38 -8.74
C SER A 29 -10.78 5.77 -9.36
N TYR A 30 -9.98 5.05 -8.57
CA TYR A 30 -8.72 4.44 -8.99
C TYR A 30 -8.64 3.00 -8.48
N THR A 31 -8.39 2.06 -9.38
CA THR A 31 -8.25 0.63 -9.07
C THR A 31 -6.83 0.17 -9.29
N PHE A 32 -6.24 -0.47 -8.28
CA PHE A 32 -4.88 -1.00 -8.30
C PHE A 32 -4.89 -2.51 -8.13
N ALA A 33 -4.05 -3.20 -8.91
CA ALA A 33 -3.53 -4.51 -8.54
C ALA A 33 -2.29 -4.32 -7.66
N ILE A 34 -2.30 -4.96 -6.49
CA ILE A 34 -1.19 -4.89 -5.53
C ILE A 34 -0.70 -6.32 -5.31
N GLU A 35 0.56 -6.55 -5.65
CA GLU A 35 1.23 -7.84 -5.56
C GLU A 35 2.55 -7.73 -4.78
N SER A 36 2.99 -8.87 -4.26
CA SER A 36 4.23 -8.99 -3.49
C SER A 36 4.30 -8.04 -2.31
N ILE A 37 3.25 -8.06 -1.48
CA ILE A 37 3.19 -7.41 -0.17
C ILE A 37 3.00 -8.46 0.93
N SER A 38 3.47 -8.18 2.13
CA SER A 38 3.31 -9.02 3.31
C SER A 38 1.87 -8.97 3.83
N ARG A 39 1.49 -9.99 4.61
CA ARG A 39 0.24 -9.93 5.39
C ARG A 39 0.24 -8.74 6.35
N THR A 40 1.37 -8.42 6.99
CA THR A 40 1.51 -7.21 7.83
C THR A 40 1.15 -5.93 7.09
N CYS A 41 1.63 -5.77 5.84
CA CYS A 41 1.30 -4.59 5.04
C CYS A 41 -0.19 -4.58 4.66
N SER A 42 -0.74 -5.73 4.25
CA SER A 42 -2.17 -5.81 3.92
C SER A 42 -3.07 -5.47 5.11
N HIS A 43 -2.70 -5.89 6.34
CA HIS A 43 -3.44 -5.58 7.56
C HIS A 43 -3.42 -4.08 7.93
N GLN A 44 -2.42 -3.32 7.48
CA GLN A 44 -2.43 -1.86 7.60
C GLN A 44 -3.26 -1.21 6.49
N LEU A 45 -3.20 -1.76 5.27
CA LEU A 45 -3.89 -1.23 4.10
C LEU A 45 -5.41 -1.32 4.24
N VAL A 46 -5.93 -2.46 4.68
CA VAL A 46 -7.40 -2.69 4.82
C VAL A 46 -8.06 -1.85 5.92
N ARG A 47 -7.28 -1.10 6.71
CA ARG A 47 -7.80 -0.15 7.71
C ARG A 47 -8.34 1.13 7.08
N HIS A 48 -8.02 1.39 5.82
CA HIS A 48 -8.60 2.48 5.03
C HIS A 48 -9.97 2.05 4.51
N ARG A 49 -10.99 2.32 5.32
CA ARG A 49 -12.36 1.79 5.16
C ARG A 49 -13.11 2.33 3.94
N VAL A 50 -12.77 3.52 3.47
CA VAL A 50 -13.38 4.13 2.28
C VAL A 50 -12.63 3.63 1.05
N ALA A 51 -12.79 2.33 0.79
CA ALA A 51 -12.15 1.59 -0.26
C ALA A 51 -12.87 0.25 -0.47
N SER A 52 -12.67 -0.36 -1.63
CA SER A 52 -13.08 -1.75 -1.90
C SER A 52 -11.86 -2.63 -2.06
N PHE A 53 -11.89 -3.83 -1.48
CA PHE A 53 -10.77 -4.78 -1.51
C PHE A 53 -11.22 -6.15 -2.01
N SER A 54 -10.39 -6.80 -2.80
CA SER A 54 -10.51 -8.23 -3.09
C SER A 54 -9.15 -8.87 -2.89
N GLN A 55 -8.98 -9.57 -1.77
CA GLN A 55 -7.70 -10.12 -1.35
C GLN A 55 -7.65 -11.63 -1.54
N GLN A 56 -6.47 -12.09 -1.95
CA GLN A 56 -6.13 -13.49 -2.04
C GLN A 56 -6.32 -14.21 -0.68
N SER A 57 -7.25 -15.17 -0.63
CA SER A 57 -7.58 -15.94 0.57
C SER A 57 -6.60 -17.10 0.79
N GLN A 58 -6.06 -17.20 2.02
CA GLN A 58 -5.26 -18.36 2.43
C GLN A 58 -6.10 -19.62 2.66
N ARG A 59 -7.43 -19.53 2.70
CA ARG A 59 -8.31 -20.70 2.92
C ARG A 59 -8.37 -21.60 1.68
N TYR A 60 -8.23 -21.01 0.49
CA TYR A 60 -8.52 -21.69 -0.78
C TYR A 60 -7.28 -21.99 -1.64
N ILE A 61 -6.12 -21.45 -1.30
CA ILE A 61 -4.95 -21.49 -2.18
C ILE A 61 -3.96 -22.54 -1.70
N THR A 62 -3.36 -23.25 -2.65
CA THR A 62 -2.35 -24.28 -2.38
C THR A 62 -1.10 -23.66 -1.76
N VAL A 63 -0.79 -24.08 -0.53
CA VAL A 63 0.09 -23.36 0.39
C VAL A 63 1.57 -23.55 0.11
N LYS A 64 1.99 -24.57 -0.65
CA LYS A 64 3.39 -24.70 -1.10
C LYS A 64 3.94 -23.43 -1.75
N ARG A 65 3.10 -22.67 -2.47
CA ARG A 65 3.49 -21.37 -3.06
C ARG A 65 3.49 -20.19 -2.06
N LEU A 66 2.76 -20.30 -0.95
CA LEU A 66 2.62 -19.23 0.04
C LEU A 66 3.82 -19.21 1.00
N SER A 67 4.35 -20.37 1.36
CA SER A 67 5.56 -20.51 2.18
C SER A 67 6.84 -20.06 1.46
N GLU A 68 6.91 -20.26 0.15
CA GLU A 68 8.08 -19.92 -0.67
C GLU A 68 8.18 -18.42 -0.97
N LYS A 69 7.08 -17.67 -0.82
CA LYS A 69 7.02 -16.23 -1.11
C LYS A 69 6.87 -15.42 0.16
N ILE A 70 7.99 -14.88 0.63
CA ILE A 70 8.09 -14.12 1.87
C ILE A 70 8.62 -12.73 1.58
N VAL A 71 8.09 -11.73 2.27
CA VAL A 71 8.64 -10.37 2.27
C VAL A 71 9.56 -10.20 3.48
N ILE A 72 10.84 -9.96 3.22
CA ILE A 72 11.86 -9.77 4.25
C ILE A 72 12.12 -8.27 4.46
N PRO A 73 11.98 -7.74 5.69
CA PRO A 73 12.36 -6.37 6.01
C PRO A 73 13.84 -6.06 5.72
N PRO A 74 14.16 -4.88 5.19
CA PRO A 74 15.54 -4.52 4.82
C PRO A 74 16.49 -4.41 6.02
N THR A 75 15.96 -4.33 7.24
CA THR A 75 16.75 -4.30 8.48
C THR A 75 17.30 -5.68 8.87
N ILE A 76 16.75 -6.76 8.29
CA ILE A 76 17.22 -8.12 8.55
C ILE A 76 18.36 -8.43 7.58
N LYS A 77 19.57 -8.61 8.12
CA LYS A 77 20.77 -8.91 7.34
C LYS A 77 21.01 -10.42 7.18
N ASP A 78 20.71 -11.18 8.23
CA ASP A 78 20.86 -12.63 8.20
C ASP A 78 19.57 -13.30 7.71
N VAL A 79 19.58 -13.63 6.43
CA VAL A 79 18.45 -14.26 5.75
C VAL A 79 18.34 -15.75 6.09
N ASN A 80 19.41 -16.38 6.60
CA ASN A 80 19.41 -17.82 6.90
C ASN A 80 18.49 -18.13 8.08
N ILE A 81 18.55 -17.34 9.15
CA ILE A 81 17.66 -17.47 10.32
C ILE A 81 16.19 -17.38 9.90
N VAL A 82 15.88 -16.44 9.00
CA VAL A 82 14.53 -16.28 8.47
C VAL A 82 14.14 -17.52 7.67
N ASN A 83 14.97 -17.95 6.72
CA ASN A 83 14.69 -19.11 5.88
C ASN A 83 14.45 -20.40 6.69
N GLU A 84 15.23 -20.62 7.74
CA GLU A 84 15.03 -21.76 8.65
C GLU A 84 13.67 -21.71 9.34
N PHE A 85 13.29 -20.56 9.88
CA PHE A 85 12.00 -20.36 10.51
C PHE A 85 10.84 -20.55 9.51
N ILE A 86 10.95 -19.97 8.31
CA ILE A 86 9.95 -20.13 7.25
C ILE A 86 9.80 -21.61 6.88
N LYS A 87 10.91 -22.33 6.69
CA LYS A 87 10.88 -23.76 6.38
C LYS A 87 10.19 -24.56 7.48
N SER A 88 10.50 -24.29 8.74
CA SER A 88 9.88 -24.95 9.90
C SER A 88 8.38 -24.69 10.00
N SER A 89 7.97 -23.43 9.85
CA SER A 89 6.55 -23.03 9.82
C SER A 89 5.79 -23.70 8.67
N SER A 90 6.41 -23.79 7.50
CA SER A 90 5.83 -24.42 6.31
C SER A 90 5.63 -25.92 6.50
N ASN A 91 6.64 -26.61 7.04
CA ASN A 91 6.54 -28.03 7.39
C ASN A 91 5.45 -28.28 8.43
N THR A 92 5.36 -27.40 9.45
CA THR A 92 4.33 -27.49 10.49
C THR A 92 2.93 -27.36 9.88
N TYR A 93 2.74 -26.38 9.00
CA TYR A 93 1.50 -26.20 8.25
C TYR A 93 1.13 -27.46 7.45
N GLU A 94 2.07 -28.00 6.67
CA GLU A 94 1.83 -29.18 5.82
C GLU A 94 1.45 -30.40 6.67
N GLN A 95 2.18 -30.66 7.76
CA GLN A 95 1.88 -31.77 8.66
C GLN A 95 0.50 -31.65 9.33
N LEU A 96 0.07 -30.44 9.70
CA LEU A 96 -1.26 -30.23 10.26
C LEU A 96 -2.35 -30.54 9.22
N VAL A 97 -2.17 -30.09 7.99
CA VAL A 97 -3.12 -30.35 6.89
C VAL A 97 -3.17 -31.84 6.55
N GLU A 98 -2.02 -32.52 6.48
CA GLU A 98 -1.95 -33.98 6.26
C GLU A 98 -2.66 -34.78 7.34
N LYS A 99 -2.66 -34.27 8.58
CA LYS A 99 -3.41 -34.85 9.71
C LYS A 99 -4.90 -34.48 9.73
N GLY A 100 -5.39 -33.82 8.69
CA GLY A 100 -6.82 -33.47 8.55
C GLY A 100 -7.23 -32.16 9.21
N VAL A 101 -6.30 -31.35 9.72
CA VAL A 101 -6.64 -30.01 10.24
C VAL A 101 -7.10 -29.11 9.09
N PRO A 102 -8.23 -28.40 9.23
CA PRO A 102 -8.69 -27.47 8.22
C PRO A 102 -7.63 -26.41 7.88
N LYS A 103 -7.48 -26.08 6.59
CA LYS A 103 -6.51 -25.08 6.11
C LYS A 103 -6.66 -23.71 6.79
N GLU A 104 -7.88 -23.37 7.20
CA GLU A 104 -8.18 -22.11 7.86
C GLU A 104 -7.66 -22.00 9.30
N ASP A 105 -7.42 -23.13 9.95
CA ASP A 105 -6.79 -23.22 11.27
C ASP A 105 -5.28 -23.40 11.12
N ALA A 106 -4.85 -24.29 10.22
CA ALA A 106 -3.42 -24.54 9.97
C ALA A 106 -2.67 -23.25 9.58
N ARG A 107 -3.30 -22.33 8.84
CA ARG A 107 -2.69 -21.06 8.42
C ARG A 107 -2.32 -20.13 9.58
N PHE A 108 -2.81 -20.36 10.80
CA PHE A 108 -2.45 -19.55 11.97
C PHE A 108 -0.95 -19.65 12.28
N PHE A 109 -0.32 -20.75 11.84
CA PHE A 109 1.11 -20.97 11.97
C PHE A 109 1.93 -20.39 10.82
N LEU A 110 1.29 -19.81 9.79
CA LEU A 110 1.99 -19.08 8.74
C LEU A 110 2.42 -17.70 9.26
N PRO A 111 3.63 -17.24 8.90
CA PRO A 111 4.15 -15.99 9.40
C PRO A 111 3.48 -14.78 8.74
N ASN A 112 3.47 -13.66 9.45
CA ASN A 112 2.99 -12.38 8.91
C ASN A 112 3.77 -11.88 7.68
N ALA A 113 4.99 -12.37 7.48
CA ALA A 113 5.82 -12.09 6.33
C ALA A 113 5.34 -12.78 5.03
N THR A 114 4.36 -13.70 5.13
CA THR A 114 3.76 -14.38 3.98
C THR A 114 3.26 -13.38 2.95
N GLU A 115 3.60 -13.60 1.69
CA GLU A 115 3.15 -12.77 0.58
C GLU A 115 1.62 -12.89 0.36
N THR A 116 1.01 -11.78 -0.05
CA THR A 116 -0.37 -11.72 -0.50
C THR A 116 -0.50 -10.74 -1.65
N SER A 117 -1.52 -10.98 -2.48
CA SER A 117 -1.95 -10.05 -3.52
C SER A 117 -3.40 -9.63 -3.30
N LEU A 118 -3.76 -8.43 -3.72
CA LEU A 118 -5.12 -7.91 -3.64
C LEU A 118 -5.41 -6.88 -4.73
N LEU A 119 -6.69 -6.75 -5.07
CA LEU A 119 -7.25 -5.61 -5.78
C LEU A 119 -7.74 -4.60 -4.77
N MET A 120 -7.50 -3.32 -5.06
CA MET A 120 -7.99 -2.20 -4.24
C MET A 120 -8.55 -1.11 -5.13
N THR A 121 -9.75 -0.63 -4.80
CA THR A 121 -10.35 0.57 -5.43
C THR A 121 -10.59 1.64 -4.37
N MET A 122 -10.18 2.88 -4.64
CA MET A 122 -10.42 4.05 -3.77
C MET A 122 -10.89 5.23 -4.61
N ASP A 123 -11.77 6.06 -4.02
CA ASP A 123 -12.04 7.36 -4.59
C ASP A 123 -10.83 8.31 -4.42
N GLY A 124 -10.77 9.37 -5.21
CA GLY A 124 -9.64 10.30 -5.19
C GLY A 124 -9.41 10.98 -3.84
N LYS A 125 -10.47 11.27 -3.07
CA LYS A 125 -10.35 11.91 -1.75
C LYS A 125 -9.77 10.93 -0.73
N SER A 126 -10.25 9.70 -0.72
CA SER A 126 -9.73 8.63 0.13
C SER A 126 -8.30 8.26 -0.24
N LEU A 127 -7.95 8.31 -1.53
CA LEU A 127 -6.59 8.07 -2.00
C LEU A 127 -5.63 9.21 -1.58
N ALA A 128 -6.07 10.47 -1.65
CA ALA A 128 -5.30 11.61 -1.13
C ALA A 128 -5.03 11.51 0.37
N HIS A 129 -6.05 11.09 1.15
CA HIS A 129 -5.93 10.81 2.58
C HIS A 129 -4.96 9.65 2.85
N PHE A 130 -5.06 8.57 2.07
CA PHE A 130 -4.15 7.43 2.13
C PHE A 130 -2.69 7.87 1.93
N PHE A 131 -2.41 8.67 0.90
CA PHE A 131 -1.06 9.19 0.66
C PHE A 131 -0.59 10.11 1.79
N GLY A 132 -1.46 10.98 2.31
CA GLY A 132 -1.18 11.85 3.45
C GLY A 132 -0.63 11.10 4.67
N LEU A 133 -1.22 9.94 4.97
CA LEU A 133 -0.82 9.08 6.08
C LEU A 133 0.35 8.14 5.74
N ARG A 134 0.34 7.53 4.56
CA ARG A 134 1.22 6.39 4.24
C ARG A 134 2.49 6.76 3.51
N CYS A 135 2.57 7.95 2.91
CA CYS A 135 3.83 8.51 2.39
C CYS A 135 4.70 9.11 3.51
N CYS A 136 4.18 9.20 4.74
CA CYS A 136 4.89 9.75 5.91
C CYS A 136 6.08 8.86 6.31
N ASN A 137 7.20 9.47 6.72
CA ASN A 137 8.39 8.75 7.17
C ASN A 137 8.16 7.85 8.40
N ARG A 138 7.09 8.09 9.17
CA ARG A 138 6.71 7.24 10.32
C ARG A 138 5.92 5.99 9.94
N ALA A 139 5.37 5.94 8.72
CA ALA A 139 4.71 4.73 8.24
C ALA A 139 5.76 3.62 8.09
N GLN A 140 5.35 2.36 8.35
CA GLN A 140 6.22 1.21 8.12
C GLN A 140 6.76 1.25 6.68
N TRP A 141 8.05 0.92 6.53
CA TRP A 141 8.79 1.00 5.27
C TRP A 141 8.03 0.38 4.08
N GLU A 142 7.35 -0.74 4.31
CA GLU A 142 6.67 -1.51 3.26
C GLU A 142 5.44 -0.77 2.72
N ILE A 143 4.51 -0.37 3.60
CA ILE A 143 3.32 0.38 3.17
C ILE A 143 3.69 1.78 2.64
N ARG A 144 4.80 2.36 3.13
CA ARG A 144 5.35 3.61 2.62
C ARG A 144 5.85 3.48 1.19
N SER A 145 6.61 2.42 0.91
CA SER A 145 7.07 2.08 -0.45
C SER A 145 5.88 1.85 -1.38
N LEU A 146 4.86 1.10 -0.92
CA LEU A 146 3.63 0.87 -1.66
C LEU A 146 2.91 2.18 -2.01
N ALA A 147 2.72 3.04 -1.01
CA ALA A 147 2.02 4.31 -1.18
C ALA A 147 2.75 5.24 -2.17
N ASN A 148 4.09 5.32 -2.09
CA ASN A 148 4.89 6.10 -3.02
C ASN A 148 4.79 5.57 -4.45
N SER A 149 4.88 4.25 -4.62
CA SER A 149 4.74 3.61 -5.94
C SER A 149 3.35 3.83 -6.55
N MET A 150 2.30 3.81 -5.75
CA MET A 150 0.95 4.14 -6.20
C MET A 150 0.84 5.63 -6.56
N LEU A 151 1.36 6.54 -5.73
CA LEU A 151 1.32 7.98 -5.98
C LEU A 151 2.00 8.35 -7.30
N GLU A 152 3.16 7.75 -7.60
CA GLU A 152 3.85 7.95 -8.88
C GLU A 152 2.99 7.55 -10.09
N GLN A 153 2.18 6.51 -9.97
CA GLN A 153 1.32 6.07 -11.06
C GLN A 153 0.15 7.02 -11.27
N VAL A 154 -0.44 7.52 -10.18
CA VAL A 154 -1.54 8.48 -10.30
C VAL A 154 -1.04 9.84 -10.81
N ARG A 155 0.17 10.26 -10.41
CA ARG A 155 0.81 11.47 -10.95
C ARG A 155 1.03 11.41 -12.47
N LYS A 156 1.24 10.23 -13.04
CA LYS A 156 1.38 10.06 -14.50
C LYS A 156 0.06 10.27 -15.24
N VAL A 157 -1.06 9.93 -14.64
CA VAL A 157 -2.38 10.05 -15.29
C VAL A 157 -3.10 11.36 -14.95
N GLU A 158 -2.89 11.90 -13.75
CA GLU A 158 -3.56 13.10 -13.23
C GLU A 158 -2.56 14.04 -12.50
N PRO A 159 -1.54 14.58 -13.21
CA PRO A 159 -0.47 15.37 -12.60
C PRO A 159 -0.98 16.65 -11.92
N GLU A 160 -1.96 17.34 -12.52
CA GLU A 160 -2.49 18.61 -11.99
C GLU A 160 -2.98 18.51 -10.54
N ILE A 161 -3.60 17.38 -10.19
CA ILE A 161 -4.10 17.10 -8.85
C ILE A 161 -3.00 16.44 -8.01
N PHE A 162 -2.40 15.36 -8.49
CA PHE A 162 -1.57 14.49 -7.64
C PHE A 162 -0.12 14.95 -7.47
N ASN A 163 0.35 15.93 -8.24
CA ASN A 163 1.62 16.59 -7.92
C ASN A 163 1.52 17.36 -6.59
N ARG A 164 0.34 17.86 -6.23
CA ARG A 164 0.06 18.55 -4.96
C ARG A 164 -0.19 17.61 -3.78
N ILE A 165 -0.25 16.30 -4.04
CA ILE A 165 -0.55 15.28 -3.04
C ILE A 165 0.74 14.52 -2.68
N GLY A 166 0.88 14.20 -1.39
CA GLY A 166 2.03 13.53 -0.80
C GLY A 166 1.77 13.25 0.69
N PRO A 167 2.79 13.21 1.57
CA PRO A 167 2.56 13.15 3.02
C PRO A 167 1.93 14.45 3.53
N TYR A 168 1.26 14.43 4.69
CA TYR A 168 0.59 15.63 5.20
C TYR A 168 1.51 16.83 5.42
N CYS A 169 2.76 16.63 5.83
CA CYS A 169 3.71 17.73 5.96
C CYS A 169 3.93 18.48 4.64
N TYR A 170 3.91 17.76 3.51
CA TYR A 170 3.96 18.34 2.16
C TYR A 170 2.65 19.02 1.78
N GLN A 171 1.50 18.39 2.07
CA GLN A 171 0.19 18.95 1.70
C GLN A 171 -0.21 20.18 2.52
N LEU A 172 0.16 20.23 3.80
CA LEU A 172 -0.28 21.25 4.76
C LEU A 172 0.77 22.35 5.00
N GLY A 173 2.04 22.09 4.66
CA GLY A 173 3.16 22.98 4.99
C GLY A 173 3.57 22.95 6.46
N TYR A 174 3.00 22.06 7.28
CA TYR A 174 3.41 21.79 8.67
C TYR A 174 3.18 20.32 9.03
N CYS A 175 3.91 19.80 10.02
CA CYS A 175 3.76 18.43 10.49
C CYS A 175 2.58 18.30 11.48
N PRO A 176 1.49 17.59 11.16
CA PRO A 176 0.34 17.47 12.05
C PRO A 176 0.59 16.53 13.25
N GLU A 177 1.70 15.78 13.25
CA GLU A 177 2.03 14.80 14.29
C GLU A 177 2.55 15.44 15.59
N GLY A 178 2.86 16.75 15.59
CA GLY A 178 3.32 17.49 16.75
C GLY A 178 4.55 16.85 17.41
N ARG A 179 4.41 16.45 18.69
CA ARG A 179 5.47 15.77 19.46
C ARG A 179 5.97 14.46 18.84
N PHE A 180 5.18 13.87 17.95
CA PHE A 180 5.55 12.65 17.24
C PHE A 180 6.06 12.93 15.83
N SER A 181 6.56 14.14 15.55
CA SER A 181 7.23 14.42 14.28
C SER A 181 8.43 13.50 14.06
N CYS A 182 8.73 13.19 12.79
CA CYS A 182 9.95 12.45 12.44
C CYS A 182 11.22 13.31 12.45
N GLY A 183 11.12 14.62 12.68
CA GLY A 183 12.24 15.57 12.59
C GLY A 183 12.59 15.99 11.15
N GLU A 184 12.42 15.09 10.19
CA GLU A 184 12.87 15.26 8.80
C GLU A 184 11.85 15.94 7.87
N MET A 185 11.15 16.98 8.34
CA MET A 185 10.05 17.59 7.58
C MET A 185 10.54 18.24 6.27
N GLN A 186 11.58 19.07 6.33
CA GLN A 186 12.10 19.81 5.17
C GLN A 186 12.58 18.84 4.08
N GLU A 187 13.43 17.89 4.46
CA GLU A 187 13.92 16.86 3.55
C GLU A 187 12.77 16.02 2.96
N THR A 188 11.73 15.74 3.75
CA THR A 188 10.54 15.05 3.23
C THR A 188 9.85 15.91 2.18
N ILE A 189 9.60 17.19 2.44
CA ILE A 189 8.92 18.10 1.50
C ILE A 189 9.67 18.15 0.18
N GLU A 190 10.98 18.37 0.21
CA GLU A 190 11.85 18.46 -0.96
C GLU A 190 11.74 17.21 -1.86
N ARG A 191 11.63 16.01 -1.27
CA ARG A 191 11.44 14.77 -2.03
C ARG A 191 10.14 14.70 -2.84
N TYR A 192 9.08 15.40 -2.40
CA TYR A 192 7.78 15.41 -3.08
C TYR A 192 7.55 16.63 -3.96
N VAL A 193 8.36 17.69 -3.81
CA VAL A 193 8.36 18.83 -4.73
C VAL A 193 8.67 18.32 -6.15
N ARG A 194 7.86 18.78 -7.09
CA ARG A 194 8.05 18.59 -8.52
C ARG A 194 7.97 19.98 -9.13
N ASP A 195 8.91 20.31 -10.01
CA ASP A 195 8.86 21.55 -10.77
C ASP A 195 7.56 21.54 -11.57
N ASN A 196 6.64 22.45 -11.24
CA ASN A 196 5.44 22.67 -12.04
C ASN A 196 5.82 23.53 -13.26
N GLU A 197 6.77 23.08 -14.07
CA GLU A 197 7.03 23.66 -15.38
C GLU A 197 6.17 22.97 -16.43
N SER A 198 4.87 23.31 -16.46
CA SER A 198 4.04 23.33 -17.69
C SER A 198 2.55 23.41 -17.33
N THR A 199 2.05 24.60 -16.99
CA THR A 199 0.67 25.01 -17.28
C THR A 199 0.61 26.53 -17.09
N SER A 200 1.20 27.24 -18.06
CA SER A 200 0.82 28.59 -18.46
C SER A 200 -0.41 28.52 -19.37
#